data_AF-A0A969TRD2-F1
#
_entry.id   AF-A0A969TRD2-F1
#
_cell.length_a   1.000
_cell.length_b   1.000
_cell.length_c   1.000
_cell.angle_alpha   90.00
_cell.angle_beta   90.00
_cell.angle_gamma   90.00
#
_symmetry.space_group_name_H-M   'P 1'
#
loop_
_entity.id
_entity.type
_entity.pdbx_description
1 polymer ?
#
loop_
_entity_poly.entity_id
_entity_poly.type
_entity_poly.pdbx_seq_one_letter_code
_entity_poly.pdbx_strand_id
1 'polypeptide(L)'
;MAKTATLSKLRQKHGQDSREVILEVALKLFTKKGYEGTSIDEIRETAGFKSKASLYNHFKNKEEVSDALTIRILAQIEHVILTAYQSVAPDPLAQFIAVFRAYIQWGLTHRQEYVFRIIKAQEIRMLTGKYDYFSTHPSLIYPRSKNY
;
A
#
# COMPACT_ATOMS: atom_id res chain seq x y z
N MET A 1 25.95 11.79 -0.96
CA MET A 1 26.44 10.45 -1.32
C MET A 1 25.40 9.32 -1.11
N ALA A 2 24.56 9.33 -0.06
CA ALA A 2 23.57 8.27 0.20
C ALA A 2 22.42 8.11 -0.83
N LYS A 3 21.97 9.21 -1.47
CA LYS A 3 20.89 9.18 -2.49
C LYS A 3 21.28 8.38 -3.75
N THR A 4 22.51 8.55 -4.23
CA THR A 4 23.02 7.91 -5.45
C THR A 4 23.16 6.39 -5.30
N ALA A 5 23.66 5.93 -4.15
CA ALA A 5 23.79 4.50 -3.84
C ALA A 5 22.43 3.80 -3.65
N THR A 6 21.39 4.53 -3.24
CA THR A 6 20.04 3.97 -3.08
C THR A 6 19.39 3.76 -4.45
N LEU A 7 19.51 4.72 -5.36
CA LEU A 7 18.92 4.64 -6.70
C LEU A 7 19.58 3.58 -7.59
N SER A 8 20.89 3.42 -7.51
CA SER A 8 21.59 2.34 -8.22
C SER A 8 21.10 0.97 -7.76
N LYS A 9 20.84 0.79 -6.46
CA LYS A 9 20.29 -0.44 -5.89
C LYS A 9 18.86 -0.73 -6.34
N LEU A 10 18.00 0.29 -6.47
CA LEU A 10 16.63 0.13 -6.97
C LEU A 10 16.62 -0.24 -8.47
N ARG A 11 17.46 0.42 -9.28
CA ARG A 11 17.62 0.06 -10.70
C ARG A 11 18.24 -1.32 -10.89
N GLN A 12 19.11 -1.77 -9.99
CA GLN A 12 19.61 -3.14 -10.02
C GLN A 12 18.50 -4.16 -9.69
N LYS A 13 17.65 -3.86 -8.70
CA LYS A 13 16.52 -4.72 -8.29
C LYS A 13 15.45 -4.87 -9.37
N HIS A 14 15.14 -3.80 -10.10
CA HIS A 14 14.08 -3.76 -11.12
C HIS A 14 14.57 -3.80 -12.57
N GLY A 15 15.88 -3.96 -12.78
CA GLY A 15 16.48 -3.86 -14.11
C GLY A 15 16.23 -2.50 -14.78
N GLN A 16 15.91 -2.50 -16.07
CA GLN A 16 15.57 -1.28 -16.81
C GLN A 16 14.10 -0.82 -16.61
N ASP A 17 13.33 -1.45 -15.72
CA ASP A 17 11.93 -1.07 -15.50
C ASP A 17 11.80 0.27 -14.76
N SER A 18 11.67 1.32 -15.57
CA SER A 18 11.51 2.69 -15.11
C SER A 18 10.22 2.89 -14.32
N ARG A 19 9.17 2.12 -14.62
CA ARG A 19 7.88 2.23 -13.96
C ARG A 19 7.97 1.74 -12.51
N GLU A 20 8.63 0.62 -12.26
CA GLU A 20 8.78 0.09 -10.90
C GLU A 20 9.67 0.96 -10.01
N VAL A 21 10.73 1.55 -10.59
CA VAL A 21 11.57 2.53 -9.88
C VAL A 21 10.75 3.75 -9.44
N ILE A 22 9.87 4.26 -10.32
CA ILE A 22 8.96 5.37 -9.99
C ILE A 22 8.05 5.00 -8.83
N LEU A 23 7.43 3.81 -8.88
CA LEU A 23 6.51 3.35 -7.82
C LEU A 23 7.22 3.18 -6.47
N GLU A 24 8.42 2.60 -6.42
CA GLU A 24 9.18 2.46 -5.17
C GLU A 24 9.59 3.81 -4.57
N VAL A 25 9.97 4.77 -5.42
CA VAL A 25 10.31 6.13 -4.97
C VAL A 25 9.07 6.85 -4.47
N ALA A 26 7.95 6.76 -5.19
CA ALA A 26 6.69 7.35 -4.79
C ALA A 26 6.20 6.79 -3.45
N LEU A 27 6.25 5.48 -3.26
CA LEU A 27 5.88 4.83 -1.99
C LEU A 27 6.68 5.39 -0.81
N LYS A 28 8.00 5.54 -0.98
CA LYS A 28 8.88 6.11 0.06
C LYS A 28 8.55 7.57 0.35
N LEU A 29 8.26 8.37 -0.67
CA LEU A 29 7.92 9.78 -0.50
C LEU A 29 6.54 9.93 0.18
N PHE A 30 5.52 9.23 -0.31
CA PHE A 30 4.18 9.25 0.28
C PHE A 30 4.18 8.82 1.75
N THR A 31 4.94 7.78 2.11
CA THR A 31 5.03 7.32 3.51
C THR A 31 5.85 8.23 4.41
N LYS A 32 6.81 8.98 3.87
CA LYS A 32 7.68 9.88 4.65
C LYS A 32 7.11 11.29 4.79
N LYS A 33 6.48 11.82 3.74
CA LYS A 33 6.00 13.21 3.63
C LYS A 33 4.48 13.35 3.61
N GLY A 34 3.76 12.23 3.55
CA GLY A 34 2.33 12.21 3.27
C GLY A 34 2.04 12.35 1.78
N TYR A 35 0.82 12.00 1.39
CA TYR A 35 0.34 12.09 0.02
C TYR A 35 0.27 13.54 -0.47
N GLU A 36 -0.28 14.45 0.34
CA GLU A 36 -0.38 15.88 0.00
C GLU A 36 0.98 16.57 -0.05
N GLY A 37 1.90 16.21 0.85
CA GLY A 37 3.25 16.78 0.92
C GLY A 37 4.22 16.30 -0.17
N THR A 38 3.77 15.47 -1.10
CA THR A 38 4.59 14.90 -2.19
C THR A 38 4.05 15.41 -3.53
N SER A 39 4.94 15.84 -4.44
CA SER A 39 4.59 16.22 -5.81
C SER A 39 5.12 15.21 -6.83
N ILE A 40 4.49 15.17 -8.01
CA ILE A 40 4.95 14.31 -9.12
C ILE A 40 6.35 14.70 -9.63
N ASP A 41 6.68 15.98 -9.61
CA ASP A 41 8.02 16.47 -9.96
C ASP A 41 9.06 16.01 -8.93
N GLU A 42 8.74 15.98 -7.64
CA GLU A 42 9.64 15.44 -6.61
C GLU A 42 9.88 13.93 -6.78
N ILE A 43 8.84 13.17 -7.15
CA ILE A 43 8.96 11.75 -7.48
C ILE A 43 9.89 11.55 -8.68
N ARG A 44 9.72 12.32 -9.75
CA ARG A 44 10.57 12.30 -10.95
C ARG A 44 12.04 12.53 -10.60
N GLU A 45 12.32 13.62 -9.89
CA GLU A 45 13.69 14.00 -9.51
C GLU A 45 14.34 12.97 -8.62
N THR A 46 13.58 12.49 -7.63
CA THR A 46 14.09 11.48 -6.70
C THR A 46 14.33 10.16 -7.39
N ALA A 47 13.54 9.80 -8.40
CA ALA A 47 13.75 8.59 -9.21
C ALA A 47 14.87 8.72 -10.26
N GLY A 48 15.49 9.91 -10.38
CA GLY A 48 16.66 10.13 -11.23
C GLY A 48 16.34 10.42 -12.70
N PHE A 49 15.07 10.75 -13.02
CA PHE A 49 14.67 11.12 -14.37
C PHE A 49 14.98 12.60 -14.63
N LYS A 50 15.84 12.86 -15.60
CA LYS A 50 16.26 14.23 -15.96
C LYS A 50 15.19 15.02 -16.73
N SER A 51 14.35 14.35 -17.52
CA SER A 51 13.30 14.98 -18.30
C SER A 51 11.92 14.68 -17.72
N LYS A 52 11.01 15.67 -17.82
CA LYS A 52 9.60 15.49 -17.50
C LYS A 52 8.99 14.37 -18.36
N ALA A 53 9.25 14.39 -19.67
CA ALA A 53 8.70 13.42 -20.63
C ALA A 53 8.89 11.95 -20.20
N SER A 54 10.02 11.59 -19.59
CA SER A 54 10.28 10.20 -19.20
C SER A 54 9.37 9.68 -18.09
N LEU A 55 8.92 10.52 -17.15
CA LEU A 55 7.96 10.10 -16.13
C LEU A 55 6.52 10.21 -16.65
N TYR A 56 6.21 11.28 -17.40
CA TYR A 56 4.88 11.48 -17.98
C TYR A 56 4.47 10.40 -19.00
N ASN A 57 5.43 9.67 -19.58
CA ASN A 57 5.16 8.48 -20.38
C ASN A 57 4.58 7.31 -19.56
N HIS A 58 4.82 7.27 -18.25
CA HIS A 58 4.32 6.22 -17.37
C HIS A 58 3.12 6.68 -16.53
N PHE A 59 3.16 7.91 -16.02
CA PHE A 59 2.13 8.46 -15.15
C PHE A 59 1.91 9.95 -15.42
N LYS A 60 0.66 10.34 -15.68
CA LYS A 60 0.30 11.71 -16.01
C LYS A 60 0.25 12.63 -14.81
N ASN A 61 -0.05 12.09 -13.63
CA ASN A 61 -0.24 12.86 -12.40
C ASN A 61 0.04 12.00 -11.16
N LYS A 62 0.01 12.63 -9.98
CA LYS A 62 0.32 11.99 -8.69
C LYS A 62 -0.71 10.92 -8.33
N GLU A 63 -1.95 11.13 -8.77
CA GLU A 63 -3.10 10.28 -8.56
C GLU A 63 -2.89 8.94 -9.27
N GLU A 64 -2.51 8.93 -10.55
CA GLU A 64 -2.21 7.70 -11.31
C GLU A 64 -1.08 6.88 -10.67
N VAL A 65 -0.06 7.53 -10.10
CA VAL A 65 1.01 6.85 -9.36
C VAL A 65 0.46 6.18 -8.09
N SER A 66 -0.39 6.90 -7.36
CA SER A 66 -1.04 6.39 -6.14
C SER A 66 -2.00 5.24 -6.43
N ASP A 67 -2.77 5.33 -7.50
CA ASP A 67 -3.71 4.29 -7.92
C ASP A 67 -2.95 3.03 -8.34
N ALA A 68 -1.88 3.18 -9.12
CA ALA A 68 -1.00 2.08 -9.47
C ALA A 68 -0.37 1.41 -8.24
N LEU A 69 0.07 2.18 -7.24
CA LEU A 69 0.55 1.63 -5.96
C LEU A 69 -0.56 0.89 -5.22
N THR A 70 -1.76 1.44 -5.19
CA THR A 70 -2.92 0.83 -4.52
C THR A 70 -3.28 -0.50 -5.15
N ILE A 71 -3.39 -0.56 -6.49
CA ILE A 71 -3.65 -1.79 -7.24
C ILE A 71 -2.56 -2.83 -6.98
N ARG A 72 -1.28 -2.43 -7.03
CA ARG A 72 -0.15 -3.33 -6.76
C ARG A 72 -0.22 -3.94 -5.35
N ILE A 73 -0.52 -3.11 -4.35
CA ILE A 73 -0.65 -3.56 -2.96
C ILE A 73 -1.86 -4.48 -2.77
N LEU A 74 -3.01 -4.16 -3.38
CA LEU A 74 -4.20 -5.01 -3.31
C LEU A 74 -3.95 -6.37 -3.96
N ALA A 75 -3.29 -6.42 -5.11
CA ALA A 75 -2.92 -7.67 -5.77
C ALA A 75 -1.97 -8.52 -4.90
N GLN A 76 -1.01 -7.90 -4.21
CA GLN A 76 -0.14 -8.61 -3.26
C GLN A 76 -0.92 -9.19 -2.09
N ILE A 77 -1.82 -8.41 -1.49
CA ILE A 77 -2.67 -8.85 -0.38
C ILE A 77 -3.58 -9.99 -0.84
N GLU A 78 -4.24 -9.86 -1.99
CA GLU A 78 -5.08 -10.90 -2.59
C GLU A 78 -4.29 -12.20 -2.77
N HIS A 79 -3.10 -12.12 -3.35
CA HIS A 79 -2.23 -13.28 -3.54
C HIS A 79 -1.90 -13.97 -2.21
N VAL A 80 -1.53 -13.21 -1.17
CA VAL A 80 -1.25 -13.76 0.16
C VAL A 80 -2.49 -14.42 0.78
N ILE A 81 -3.65 -13.78 0.67
CA ILE A 81 -4.92 -14.29 1.20
C ILE A 81 -5.30 -15.61 0.52
N LEU A 82 -5.32 -15.64 -0.81
CA LEU A 82 -5.71 -16.83 -1.58
C LEU A 82 -4.76 -17.99 -1.34
N THR A 83 -3.44 -17.72 -1.33
CA THR A 83 -2.43 -18.74 -1.05
C THR A 83 -2.62 -19.33 0.35
N ALA A 84 -2.84 -18.49 1.36
CA ALA A 84 -3.06 -18.96 2.73
C ALA A 84 -4.36 -19.74 2.88
N TYR A 85 -5.45 -19.28 2.25
CA TYR A 85 -6.75 -19.95 2.24
C TYR A 85 -6.68 -21.36 1.65
N GLN A 86 -5.92 -21.52 0.55
CA GLN A 86 -5.74 -22.80 -0.14
C GLN A 86 -4.70 -23.71 0.52
N SER A 87 -3.87 -23.19 1.41
CA SER A 87 -2.78 -23.95 2.06
C SER A 87 -3.22 -24.87 3.20
N VAL A 88 -4.48 -24.77 3.63
CA VAL A 88 -5.04 -25.53 4.75
C VAL A 88 -6.27 -26.32 4.32
N ALA A 89 -6.68 -27.28 5.15
CA ALA A 89 -7.89 -28.06 4.91
C ALA A 89 -9.14 -27.15 4.78
N PRO A 90 -10.21 -27.58 4.09
CA PRO A 90 -11.47 -26.84 3.93
C PRO A 90 -12.30 -26.72 5.22
N ASP A 91 -11.67 -26.31 6.31
CA ASP A 91 -12.28 -26.03 7.60
C ASP A 91 -12.37 -24.50 7.80
N PRO A 92 -13.58 -23.94 8.08
CA PRO A 92 -13.76 -22.49 8.19
C PRO A 92 -12.84 -21.81 9.22
N LEU A 93 -12.60 -22.45 10.37
CA LEU A 93 -11.77 -21.87 11.42
C LEU A 93 -10.28 -21.89 11.02
N ALA A 94 -9.79 -23.02 10.50
CA ALA A 94 -8.43 -23.15 10.01
C ALA A 94 -8.14 -22.17 8.87
N GLN A 95 -9.05 -22.03 7.92
CA GLN A 95 -8.94 -21.07 6.81
C GLN A 95 -8.93 -19.62 7.30
N PHE A 96 -9.81 -19.26 8.24
CA PHE A 96 -9.82 -17.93 8.84
C PHE A 96 -8.50 -17.60 9.54
N ILE A 97 -7.99 -18.52 10.37
CA ILE A 97 -6.71 -18.33 11.09
C ILE A 97 -5.54 -18.20 10.10
N ALA A 98 -5.51 -19.03 9.04
CA ALA A 98 -4.46 -18.99 8.03
C ALA A 98 -4.44 -17.65 7.28
N VAL A 99 -5.60 -17.21 6.79
CA VAL A 99 -5.75 -15.92 6.10
C VAL A 99 -5.37 -14.76 7.02
N PHE A 100 -5.87 -14.74 8.25
CA PHE A 100 -5.60 -13.67 9.20
C PHE A 100 -4.12 -13.57 9.56
N ARG A 101 -3.47 -14.71 9.82
CA ARG A 101 -2.02 -14.80 10.08
C ARG A 101 -1.23 -14.29 8.88
N ALA A 102 -1.57 -14.73 7.67
CA ALA A 102 -0.87 -14.34 6.45
C ALA A 102 -0.99 -12.83 6.18
N TYR A 103 -2.18 -12.26 6.39
CA TYR A 103 -2.40 -10.82 6.25
C TYR A 103 -1.57 -10.00 7.24
N ILE A 104 -1.53 -10.39 8.53
CA ILE A 104 -0.70 -9.71 9.54
C ILE A 104 0.78 -9.85 9.19
N GLN A 105 1.24 -11.05 8.85
CA GLN A 105 2.64 -11.30 8.49
C GLN A 105 3.07 -10.47 7.28
N TRP A 106 2.21 -10.36 6.27
CA TRP A 106 2.46 -9.49 5.12
C TRP A 106 2.58 -8.02 5.54
N GLY A 107 1.65 -7.51 6.37
CA GLY A 107 1.70 -6.14 6.87
C GLY A 107 2.95 -5.80 7.69
N LEU A 108 3.45 -6.76 8.47
CA LEU A 108 4.68 -6.61 9.26
C LEU A 108 5.95 -6.60 8.38
N THR A 109 5.93 -7.33 7.27
CA THR A 109 7.07 -7.42 6.33
C THR A 109 7.07 -6.32 5.26
N HIS A 110 5.92 -5.70 4.99
CA HIS A 110 5.71 -4.65 3.99
C HIS A 110 5.27 -3.33 4.64
N ARG A 111 6.08 -2.84 5.60
CA ARG A 111 5.71 -1.73 6.48
C ARG A 111 5.32 -0.45 5.72
N GLN A 112 6.00 -0.13 4.60
CA GLN A 112 5.72 1.08 3.84
C GLN A 112 4.39 0.98 3.10
N GLU A 113 4.14 -0.16 2.47
CA GLU A 113 2.89 -0.50 1.80
C GLU A 113 1.72 -0.47 2.79
N TYR A 114 1.91 -1.04 3.98
CA TYR A 114 0.92 -1.04 5.04
C TYR A 114 0.58 0.38 5.53
N VAL A 115 1.60 1.21 5.80
CA VAL A 115 1.42 2.62 6.18
C VAL A 115 0.73 3.41 5.07
N PHE A 116 1.17 3.26 3.81
CA PHE A 116 0.53 3.89 2.66
C PHE A 116 -0.95 3.50 2.55
N ARG A 117 -1.28 2.22 2.75
CA ARG A 117 -2.66 1.74 2.74
C ARG A 117 -3.50 2.36 3.84
N ILE A 118 -2.96 2.57 5.03
CA ILE A 118 -3.65 3.25 6.14
C ILE A 118 -3.90 4.72 5.79
N ILE A 119 -2.89 5.43 5.29
CA ILE A 119 -2.99 6.84 4.89
C ILE A 119 -4.06 7.01 3.80
N LYS A 120 -4.02 6.20 2.73
CA LYS A 120 -5.03 6.25 1.65
C LYS A 120 -6.42 5.81 2.10
N ALA A 121 -6.51 4.80 2.97
CA ALA A 121 -7.79 4.39 3.54
C ALA A 121 -8.43 5.52 4.38
N GLN A 122 -7.62 6.33 5.09
CA GLN A 122 -8.12 7.50 5.80
C GLN A 122 -8.56 8.61 4.85
N GLU A 123 -7.90 8.81 3.73
CA GLU A 123 -8.28 9.81 2.72
C GLU A 123 -9.65 9.49 2.09
N ILE A 124 -9.87 8.23 1.67
CA ILE A 124 -11.19 7.77 1.19
C ILE A 124 -12.25 7.89 2.30
N ARG A 125 -11.88 7.62 3.57
CA ARG A 125 -12.78 7.73 4.73
C ARG A 125 -13.08 9.18 5.15
N MET A 126 -12.14 10.11 4.95
CA MET A 126 -12.34 11.54 5.20
C MET A 126 -13.16 12.20 4.09
N LEU A 127 -12.94 11.81 2.82
CA LEU A 127 -13.72 12.31 1.68
C LEU A 127 -15.16 11.77 1.66
N THR A 128 -15.43 10.61 2.25
CA THR A 128 -16.78 10.01 2.29
C THR A 128 -17.58 10.31 3.56
N GLY A 129 -16.99 10.97 4.58
CA GLY A 129 -17.68 11.42 5.79
C GLY A 129 -18.30 10.33 6.68
N LYS A 130 -18.14 9.04 6.35
CA LYS A 130 -18.73 7.91 7.09
C LYS A 130 -17.76 7.45 8.18
N TYR A 131 -17.80 8.13 9.31
CA TYR A 131 -16.94 7.83 10.45
C TYR A 131 -17.48 6.77 11.41
N ASP A 132 -18.54 6.06 11.06
CA ASP A 132 -19.17 5.18 12.04
C ASP A 132 -19.42 3.78 11.50
N TYR A 133 -18.37 2.98 11.64
CA TYR A 133 -18.39 1.55 11.38
C TYR A 133 -19.41 0.83 12.29
N PHE A 134 -19.68 1.36 13.48
CA PHE A 134 -20.58 0.76 14.47
C PHE A 134 -22.05 1.17 14.28
N SER A 135 -22.36 2.40 13.84
CA SER A 135 -23.75 2.75 13.49
C SER A 135 -24.23 2.13 12.19
N THR A 136 -23.32 1.81 11.27
CA THR A 136 -23.68 1.11 10.03
C THR A 136 -23.75 -0.41 10.19
N HIS A 137 -23.17 -0.96 11.26
CA HIS A 137 -23.22 -2.40 11.59
C HIS A 137 -23.48 -2.63 13.09
N PRO A 138 -24.69 -2.33 13.60
CA PRO A 138 -25.02 -2.41 15.04
C PRO A 138 -24.86 -3.82 15.62
N SER A 139 -24.95 -4.85 14.79
CA SER A 139 -24.79 -6.26 15.16
C SER A 139 -23.36 -6.64 15.59
N LEU A 140 -22.36 -5.79 15.30
CA LEU A 140 -20.97 -6.00 15.72
C LEU A 140 -20.64 -5.34 17.07
N ILE A 141 -21.61 -4.64 17.67
CA ILE A 141 -21.50 -4.17 19.05
C ILE A 141 -21.73 -5.39 19.95
N TYR A 142 -20.65 -6.08 20.32
CA TYR A 142 -20.73 -7.04 21.41
C TYR A 142 -21.25 -6.31 22.65
N PRO A 143 -22.36 -6.77 23.28
CA PRO A 143 -22.77 -6.21 24.56
C PRO A 143 -21.59 -6.39 25.50
N ARG A 144 -21.07 -5.29 26.07
CA ARG A 144 -20.11 -5.37 27.18
C ARG A 144 -20.74 -6.31 28.19
N SER A 145 -20.20 -7.52 28.32
CA SER A 145 -20.54 -8.41 29.41
C SER A 145 -20.22 -7.61 30.68
N LYS A 146 -21.27 -7.12 31.35
CA LYS A 146 -21.15 -6.73 32.74
C LYS A 146 -20.83 -8.01 33.48
N ASN A 147 -19.54 -8.29 33.65
CA ASN A 147 -19.06 -9.34 34.53
C ASN A 147 -18.82 -8.74 35.92
N TYR A 148 -19.25 -9.51 36.91
CA TYR A 148 -19.29 -9.32 38.37
C TYR A 148 -20.47 -8.52 38.91
#